data_AF-A0A536UE46-F1
#
_entry.id   AF-A0A536UE46-F1
#
_cell.length_a   1.000
_cell.length_b   1.000
_cell.length_c   1.000
_cell.angle_alpha   90.00
_cell.angle_beta   90.00
_cell.angle_gamma   90.00
#
_symmetry.space_group_name_H-M   'P 1'
#
loop_
_entity.id
_entity.type
_entity.pdbx_description
1 polymer ?
#
loop_
_entity_poly.entity_id
_entity_poly.type
_entity_poly.pdbx_seq_one_letter_code
_entity_poly.pdbx_strand_id
1 'polypeptide(L)'
;MSTYRAPMQEMQFVMNELAGLEQVGKLPGYEDATPDTVTAILEEASKFATEVLDPLNAIGDREGATWQEGGKVRTATGFKDAYRRFAENGWNGLTKNPEHGGQGLPQLVATAVEEMWHGANMAFALCPLLTQGAIEALELCGSDELKATFLPKMVEGVWTGTMNLTEPQAGSDLAAVRTRAVPSDKSGAYKLYGQKIFITYGEQDYTDNIIHLVLART
;
A
#
# COMPACT_ATOMS: atom_id res chain seq x y z
N MET A 1 -11.51 25.59 -0.22
CA MET A 1 -11.45 24.16 0.16
C MET A 1 -11.33 24.10 1.66
N SER A 2 -12.06 23.20 2.32
CA SER A 2 -11.82 22.92 3.73
C SER A 2 -10.55 22.07 3.84
N THR A 3 -9.61 22.49 4.67
CA THR A 3 -8.44 21.69 5.03
C THR A 3 -8.89 20.40 5.72
N TYR A 4 -8.31 19.27 5.36
CA TYR A 4 -8.51 18.00 6.07
C TYR A 4 -8.13 18.16 7.55
N ARG A 5 -8.90 17.55 8.46
CA ARG A 5 -8.59 17.50 9.89
C ARG A 5 -8.86 16.09 10.39
N ALA A 6 -7.81 15.42 10.86
CA ALA A 6 -7.95 14.09 11.44
C ALA A 6 -8.81 14.16 12.72
N PRO A 7 -9.82 13.27 12.89
CA PRO A 7 -10.66 13.21 14.09
C PRO A 7 -9.94 12.48 15.23
N MET A 8 -8.84 13.07 15.69
CA MET A 8 -7.90 12.46 16.63
C MET A 8 -8.55 12.05 17.95
N GLN A 9 -9.48 12.88 18.46
CA GLN A 9 -10.17 12.61 19.71
C GLN A 9 -11.05 11.37 19.60
N GLU A 10 -11.80 11.26 18.50
CA GLU A 10 -12.65 10.10 18.22
C GLU A 10 -11.82 8.84 17.96
N MET A 11 -10.74 8.93 17.19
CA MET A 11 -9.83 7.80 16.93
C MET A 11 -9.24 7.26 18.24
N GLN A 12 -8.73 8.14 19.10
CA GLN A 12 -8.21 7.74 20.41
C GLN A 12 -9.29 7.17 21.31
N PHE A 13 -10.48 7.76 21.34
CA PHE A 13 -11.61 7.23 22.11
C PHE A 13 -11.97 5.82 21.64
N VAL A 14 -12.13 5.59 20.34
CA VAL A 14 -12.46 4.27 19.77
C VAL A 14 -11.39 3.25 20.13
N MET A 15 -10.11 3.58 19.96
CA MET A 15 -9.02 2.64 20.25
C MET A 15 -8.91 2.29 21.74
N ASN A 16 -9.01 3.28 22.63
CA ASN A 16 -8.83 3.08 24.06
C ASN A 16 -10.07 2.49 24.75
N GLU A 17 -11.27 2.94 24.38
CA GLU A 17 -12.50 2.61 25.10
C GLU A 17 -13.31 1.48 24.45
N LEU A 18 -13.19 1.28 23.13
CA LEU A 18 -14.05 0.35 22.38
C LEU A 18 -13.29 -0.83 21.75
N ALA A 19 -12.12 -0.57 21.16
CA ALA A 19 -11.36 -1.56 20.39
C ALA A 19 -10.23 -2.24 21.20
N GLY A 20 -10.00 -1.80 22.44
CA GLY A 20 -9.14 -2.49 23.39
C GLY A 20 -7.64 -2.39 23.08
N LEU A 21 -7.13 -1.19 22.84
CA LEU A 21 -5.70 -0.95 22.58
C LEU A 21 -4.80 -1.55 23.67
N GLU A 22 -5.18 -1.42 24.95
CA GLU A 22 -4.41 -1.97 26.07
C GLU A 22 -4.30 -3.50 26.00
N GLN A 23 -5.36 -4.19 25.58
CA GLN A 23 -5.37 -5.64 25.42
C GLN A 23 -4.54 -6.06 24.21
N VAL A 24 -4.62 -5.31 23.11
CA VAL A 24 -3.81 -5.54 21.90
C VAL A 24 -2.32 -5.39 22.21
N GLY A 25 -1.92 -4.36 22.96
CA GLY A 25 -0.51 -4.15 23.35
C GLY A 25 0.07 -5.23 24.26
N LYS A 26 -0.76 -6.12 24.82
CA LYS A 26 -0.31 -7.28 25.62
C LYS A 26 -0.11 -8.55 24.79
N LEU A 27 -0.46 -8.52 23.50
CA LEU A 27 -0.23 -9.64 22.59
C LEU A 27 1.26 -9.71 22.21
N PRO A 28 1.83 -10.92 22.02
CA PRO A 28 3.23 -11.06 21.64
C PRO A 28 3.56 -10.30 20.35
N GLY A 29 4.58 -9.44 20.40
CA GLY A 29 5.03 -8.64 19.26
C GLY A 29 4.39 -7.26 19.13
N TYR A 30 3.43 -6.90 20.00
CA TYR A 30 2.77 -5.59 20.02
C TYR A 30 3.07 -4.76 21.27
N GLU A 31 4.12 -5.11 22.01
CA GLU A 31 4.49 -4.47 23.27
C GLU A 31 4.79 -2.97 23.11
N ASP A 32 5.25 -2.57 21.92
CA ASP A 32 5.57 -1.16 21.60
C ASP A 32 4.31 -0.31 21.31
N ALA A 33 3.14 -0.93 21.16
CA ALA A 33 1.85 -0.25 20.95
C ALA A 33 1.27 0.34 22.24
N THR A 34 2.09 1.07 23.00
CA THR A 34 1.66 1.77 24.21
C THR A 34 0.77 2.98 23.87
N PRO A 35 -0.12 3.45 24.76
CA PRO A 35 -0.95 4.62 24.50
C PRO A 35 -0.17 5.87 24.09
N ASP A 36 1.00 6.10 24.71
CA ASP A 36 1.86 7.25 24.39
C ASP A 36 2.49 7.10 23.00
N THR A 37 3.02 5.92 22.68
CA THR A 37 3.56 5.63 21.33
C THR A 37 2.49 5.81 20.26
N VAL A 38 1.30 5.25 20.49
CA VAL A 38 0.17 5.34 19.55
C VAL A 38 -0.26 6.78 19.37
N THR A 39 -0.36 7.56 20.44
CA THR A 39 -0.72 8.99 20.36
C THR A 39 0.28 9.75 19.49
N ALA A 40 1.60 9.56 19.70
CA ALA A 40 2.63 10.21 18.90
C ALA A 40 2.57 9.80 17.42
N ILE A 41 2.33 8.52 17.12
CA ILE A 41 2.15 8.02 15.75
C ILE A 41 0.97 8.72 15.07
N LEU A 42 -0.18 8.81 15.75
CA LEU A 42 -1.36 9.47 15.20
C LEU A 42 -1.13 10.96 14.97
N GLU A 43 -0.39 11.64 15.84
CA GLU A 43 -0.06 13.06 15.69
C GLU A 43 0.80 13.32 14.44
N GLU A 44 1.85 12.52 14.24
CA GLU A 44 2.69 12.61 13.05
C GLU A 44 1.94 12.20 11.77
N ALA A 45 1.06 11.19 11.86
CA ALA A 45 0.20 10.81 10.74
C ALA A 45 -0.78 11.94 10.37
N SER A 46 -1.42 12.55 11.36
CA SER A 46 -2.34 13.69 11.19
C SER A 46 -1.64 14.88 10.54
N LYS A 47 -0.41 15.18 11.00
CA LYS A 47 0.42 16.23 10.41
C LYS A 47 0.76 15.93 8.97
N PHE A 48 1.21 14.72 8.64
CA PHE A 48 1.52 14.35 7.26
C PHE A 48 0.27 14.40 6.37
N ALA A 49 -0.87 13.92 6.86
CA ALA A 49 -2.13 13.93 6.11
C ALA A 49 -2.55 15.37 5.79
N THR A 50 -2.48 16.26 6.79
CA THR A 50 -2.91 17.66 6.69
C THR A 50 -1.93 18.53 5.89
N GLU A 51 -0.63 18.39 6.11
CA GLU A 51 0.39 19.27 5.54
C GLU A 51 0.94 18.78 4.20
N VAL A 52 0.84 17.48 3.91
CA VAL A 52 1.42 16.86 2.70
C VAL A 52 0.35 16.34 1.75
N LEU A 53 -0.60 15.54 2.24
CA LEU A 53 -1.54 14.84 1.35
C LEU A 53 -2.75 15.69 0.94
N ASP A 54 -3.38 16.37 1.89
CA ASP A 54 -4.58 17.20 1.66
C ASP A 54 -4.35 18.28 0.58
N PRO A 55 -3.24 19.05 0.60
CA PRO A 55 -2.98 20.05 -0.45
C PRO A 55 -2.89 19.46 -1.85
N LEU A 56 -2.51 18.18 -1.96
CA LEU A 56 -2.35 17.47 -3.22
C LEU A 56 -3.67 16.86 -3.72
N ASN A 57 -4.70 16.74 -2.89
CA ASN A 57 -5.95 16.06 -3.27
C ASN A 57 -6.64 16.73 -4.46
N ALA A 58 -6.81 18.05 -4.41
CA ALA A 58 -7.41 18.81 -5.50
C ALA A 58 -6.50 18.90 -6.76
N ILE A 59 -5.18 18.79 -6.58
CA ILE A 59 -4.24 18.73 -7.71
C ILE A 59 -4.39 17.38 -8.42
N GLY A 60 -4.45 16.29 -7.64
CA GLY A 60 -4.68 14.93 -8.12
C GLY A 60 -5.95 14.81 -8.97
N ASP A 61 -7.06 15.39 -8.51
CA ASP A 61 -8.34 15.40 -9.25
C ASP A 61 -8.25 16.19 -10.57
N ARG A 62 -7.61 17.37 -10.55
CA ARG A 62 -7.54 18.25 -11.72
C ARG A 62 -6.56 17.76 -12.80
N GLU A 63 -5.42 17.23 -12.39
CA GLU A 63 -4.37 16.81 -13.32
C GLU A 63 -4.53 15.34 -13.74
N GLY A 64 -4.95 14.47 -12.82
CA GLY A 64 -4.98 13.02 -13.02
C GLY A 64 -3.61 12.42 -13.33
N ALA A 65 -3.61 11.15 -13.74
CA ALA A 65 -2.43 10.48 -14.27
C ALA A 65 -2.41 10.59 -15.80
N THR A 66 -1.23 10.84 -16.38
CA THR A 66 -1.07 10.99 -17.84
C THR A 66 -0.21 9.89 -18.43
N TRP A 67 -0.75 9.16 -19.39
CA TRP A 67 0.01 8.21 -20.22
C TRP A 67 1.04 8.94 -21.08
N GLN A 68 2.28 8.47 -21.04
CA GLN A 68 3.40 8.97 -21.84
C GLN A 68 3.75 7.96 -22.94
N GLU A 69 4.52 8.42 -23.93
CA GLU A 69 5.08 7.54 -24.95
C GLU A 69 5.94 6.42 -24.31
N GLY A 70 5.90 5.22 -24.91
CA GLY A 70 6.70 4.09 -24.45
C GLY A 70 6.15 3.35 -23.22
N GLY A 71 4.89 3.60 -22.84
CA GLY A 71 4.22 2.81 -21.80
C GLY A 71 4.28 3.40 -20.39
N LYS A 72 4.93 4.54 -20.21
CA LYS A 72 5.12 5.15 -18.89
C LYS A 72 3.91 5.97 -18.46
N VAL A 73 3.71 6.11 -17.16
CA VAL A 73 2.70 7.00 -16.58
C VAL A 73 3.39 8.07 -15.76
N ARG A 74 2.94 9.32 -15.93
CA ARG A 74 3.28 10.42 -15.03
C ARG A 74 2.12 10.65 -14.08
N THR A 75 2.37 10.61 -12.78
CA THR A 75 1.35 10.92 -11.75
C THR A 75 1.16 12.44 -11.61
N ALA A 76 0.12 12.84 -10.87
CA ALA A 76 -0.17 14.25 -10.65
C ALA A 76 0.99 14.97 -9.94
N THR A 77 1.13 16.27 -10.18
CA THR A 77 2.19 17.08 -9.60
C THR A 77 2.24 16.94 -8.08
N GLY A 78 3.44 16.67 -7.55
CA GLY A 78 3.69 16.51 -6.12
C GLY A 78 3.49 15.09 -5.57
N PHE A 79 2.74 14.21 -6.25
CA PHE A 79 2.48 12.85 -5.74
C PHE A 79 3.77 12.02 -5.58
N LYS A 80 4.70 12.10 -6.55
CA LYS A 80 6.01 11.43 -6.45
C LYS A 80 6.83 11.87 -5.24
N ASP A 81 6.87 13.17 -4.95
CA ASP A 81 7.60 13.69 -3.78
C ASP A 81 6.90 13.29 -2.46
N ALA A 82 5.58 13.36 -2.43
CA ALA A 82 4.80 12.90 -1.29
C ALA A 82 5.02 11.40 -1.01
N TYR A 83 5.08 10.56 -2.05
CA TYR A 83 5.36 9.12 -1.88
C TYR A 83 6.77 8.88 -1.37
N ARG A 84 7.77 9.61 -1.89
CA ARG A 84 9.15 9.52 -1.38
C ARG A 84 9.19 9.84 0.13
N ARG A 85 8.57 10.95 0.55
CA ARG A 85 8.47 11.32 1.97
C ARG A 85 7.67 10.30 2.78
N PHE A 86 6.65 9.69 2.18
CA PHE A 86 5.85 8.64 2.82
C PHE A 86 6.71 7.41 3.14
N ALA A 87 7.53 6.97 2.18
CA ALA A 87 8.47 5.86 2.35
C ALA A 87 9.60 6.23 3.33
N GLU A 88 10.22 7.41 3.20
CA GLU A 88 11.29 7.90 4.10
C GLU A 88 10.84 7.99 5.57
N ASN A 89 9.56 8.30 5.82
CA ASN A 89 8.97 8.33 7.16
C ASN A 89 8.58 6.92 7.68
N GLY A 90 8.81 5.86 6.90
CA GLY A 90 8.57 4.47 7.30
C GLY A 90 7.09 4.05 7.27
N TRP A 91 6.19 4.84 6.68
CA TRP A 91 4.75 4.57 6.70
C TRP A 91 4.35 3.28 5.97
N ASN A 92 5.10 2.87 4.94
CA ASN A 92 4.86 1.59 4.26
C ASN A 92 5.10 0.36 5.15
N GLY A 93 6.01 0.49 6.13
CA GLY A 93 6.41 -0.59 7.01
C GLY A 93 5.65 -0.63 8.34
N LEU A 94 4.65 0.23 8.56
CA LEU A 94 4.03 0.46 9.88
C LEU A 94 3.60 -0.85 10.57
N THR A 95 2.91 -1.75 9.85
CA THR A 95 2.42 -3.04 10.39
C THR A 95 3.26 -4.24 10.00
N LYS A 96 4.28 -4.05 9.17
CA LYS A 96 4.96 -5.16 8.52
C LYS A 96 5.96 -5.82 9.46
N ASN A 97 6.29 -7.08 9.18
CA ASN A 97 7.16 -7.89 10.05
C ASN A 97 8.54 -7.20 10.23
N PRO A 98 9.02 -6.99 11.47
CA PRO A 98 10.35 -6.46 11.74
C PRO A 98 11.50 -7.23 11.08
N GLU A 99 11.36 -8.54 10.86
CA GLU A 99 12.37 -9.36 10.13
C GLU A 99 12.56 -8.91 8.67
N HIS A 100 11.61 -8.16 8.12
CA HIS A 100 11.65 -7.60 6.78
C HIS A 100 11.77 -6.07 6.78
N GLY A 101 12.09 -5.47 7.94
CA GLY A 101 12.30 -4.03 8.09
C GLY A 101 11.03 -3.24 8.44
N GLY A 102 9.94 -3.90 8.82
CA GLY A 102 8.74 -3.22 9.29
C GLY A 102 8.83 -2.81 10.76
N GLN A 103 7.81 -2.09 11.24
CA GLN A 103 7.73 -1.60 12.63
C GLN A 103 6.93 -2.54 13.54
N GLY A 104 6.22 -3.52 12.98
CA GLY A 104 5.49 -4.53 13.76
C GLY A 104 4.28 -3.99 14.54
N LEU A 105 3.77 -2.80 14.24
CA LEU A 105 2.62 -2.26 14.96
C LEU A 105 1.32 -3.01 14.62
N PRO A 106 0.35 -3.06 15.54
CA PRO A 106 -0.90 -3.76 15.30
C PRO A 106 -1.75 -3.06 14.24
N GLN A 107 -2.52 -3.86 13.50
CA GLN A 107 -3.46 -3.37 12.49
C GLN A 107 -4.48 -2.37 13.06
N LEU A 108 -4.79 -2.45 14.36
CA LEU A 108 -5.65 -1.49 15.06
C LEU A 108 -5.13 -0.05 14.91
N VAL A 109 -3.83 0.18 15.11
CA VAL A 109 -3.20 1.49 15.02
C VAL A 109 -3.12 1.94 13.56
N ALA A 110 -2.72 1.02 12.68
CA ALA A 110 -2.61 1.32 11.25
C ALA A 110 -3.94 1.67 10.60
N THR A 111 -5.04 1.06 11.03
CA THR A 111 -6.38 1.38 10.52
C THR A 111 -6.71 2.87 10.72
N ALA A 112 -6.40 3.43 11.90
CA ALA A 112 -6.61 4.85 12.16
C ALA A 112 -5.69 5.76 11.32
N VAL A 113 -4.42 5.37 11.16
CA VAL A 113 -3.45 6.07 10.32
C VAL A 113 -3.87 6.04 8.84
N GLU A 114 -4.32 4.89 8.34
CA GLU A 114 -4.81 4.71 6.97
C GLU A 114 -6.08 5.50 6.71
N GLU A 115 -7.00 5.59 7.68
CA GLU A 115 -8.16 6.47 7.57
C GLU A 115 -7.73 7.92 7.31
N MET A 116 -6.64 8.39 7.92
CA MET A 116 -6.12 9.73 7.66
C MET A 116 -5.59 9.89 6.23
N TRP A 117 -4.87 8.89 5.71
CA TRP A 117 -4.40 8.90 4.32
C TRP A 117 -5.56 8.95 3.34
N HIS A 118 -6.54 8.06 3.52
CA HIS A 118 -7.71 7.95 2.65
C HIS A 118 -8.61 9.20 2.73
N GLY A 119 -8.76 9.76 3.93
CA GLY A 119 -9.54 10.98 4.17
C GLY A 119 -8.89 12.23 3.56
N ALA A 120 -7.56 12.35 3.65
CA ALA A 120 -6.83 13.47 3.08
C ALA A 120 -6.68 13.37 1.56
N ASN A 121 -6.33 12.19 1.03
CA ASN A 121 -6.12 11.98 -0.40
C ASN A 121 -6.26 10.49 -0.79
N MET A 122 -7.49 10.09 -1.11
CA MET A 122 -7.82 8.73 -1.54
C MET A 122 -6.98 8.27 -2.73
N ALA A 123 -6.83 9.10 -3.77
CA ALA A 123 -6.12 8.73 -5.00
C ALA A 123 -4.65 8.41 -4.75
N PHE A 124 -3.99 9.15 -3.86
CA PHE A 124 -2.63 8.86 -3.40
C PHE A 124 -2.58 7.56 -2.59
N ALA A 125 -3.46 7.44 -1.58
CA ALA A 125 -3.45 6.36 -0.59
C ALA A 125 -3.67 4.95 -1.19
N LEU A 126 -4.30 4.86 -2.37
CA LEU A 126 -4.48 3.59 -3.08
C LEU A 126 -3.16 2.88 -3.44
N CYS A 127 -2.06 3.61 -3.68
CA CYS A 127 -0.77 2.96 -4.01
C CYS A 127 -0.14 2.25 -2.80
N PRO A 128 0.04 2.91 -1.63
CA PRO A 128 0.43 2.23 -0.41
C PRO A 128 -0.50 1.05 -0.08
N LEU A 129 -1.82 1.22 -0.17
CA LEU A 129 -2.80 0.16 0.11
C LEU A 129 -2.55 -1.10 -0.74
N LEU A 130 -2.36 -0.94 -2.06
CA LEU A 130 -2.09 -2.06 -2.96
C LEU A 130 -0.74 -2.73 -2.68
N THR A 131 0.26 -1.94 -2.30
CA THR A 131 1.58 -2.44 -1.92
C THR A 131 1.50 -3.28 -0.65
N GLN A 132 0.74 -2.84 0.34
CA GLN A 132 0.49 -3.61 1.56
C GLN A 132 -0.19 -4.96 1.28
N GLY A 133 -1.24 -4.98 0.47
CA GLY A 133 -1.90 -6.24 0.10
C GLY A 133 -0.98 -7.19 -0.68
N ALA A 134 -0.08 -6.65 -1.51
CA ALA A 134 0.91 -7.45 -2.22
C ALA A 134 1.99 -8.03 -1.29
N ILE A 135 2.43 -7.27 -0.27
CA ILE A 135 3.31 -7.75 0.80
C ILE A 135 2.65 -8.92 1.55
N GLU A 136 1.40 -8.76 1.99
CA GLU A 136 0.69 -9.78 2.76
C GLU A 136 0.49 -11.07 1.97
N ALA A 137 0.20 -10.97 0.67
CA ALA A 137 0.11 -12.13 -0.21
C ALA A 137 1.46 -12.88 -0.33
N LEU A 138 2.58 -12.14 -0.39
CA LEU A 138 3.92 -12.72 -0.44
C LEU A 138 4.34 -13.32 0.92
N GLU A 139 4.00 -12.69 2.03
CA GLU A 139 4.23 -13.23 3.38
C GLU A 139 3.49 -14.54 3.59
N LEU A 140 2.23 -14.62 3.14
CA LEU A 140 1.39 -15.80 3.30
C LEU A 140 1.79 -16.96 2.37
N CYS A 141 2.04 -16.67 1.10
CA CYS A 141 2.13 -17.69 0.05
C CYS A 141 3.48 -17.77 -0.66
N GLY A 142 4.38 -16.82 -0.45
CA GLY A 142 5.69 -16.79 -1.08
C GLY A 142 6.65 -17.85 -0.52
N SER A 143 7.58 -18.33 -1.35
CA SER A 143 8.73 -19.09 -0.86
C SER A 143 9.71 -18.18 -0.11
N ASP A 144 10.61 -18.75 0.67
CA ASP A 144 11.61 -17.98 1.42
C ASP A 144 12.49 -17.14 0.48
N GLU A 145 12.80 -17.64 -0.72
CA GLU A 145 13.54 -16.90 -1.73
C GLU A 145 12.75 -15.70 -2.28
N LEU A 146 11.44 -15.85 -2.52
CA LEU A 146 10.58 -14.75 -2.94
C LEU A 146 10.48 -13.69 -1.83
N LYS A 147 10.26 -14.12 -0.59
CA LYS A 147 10.16 -13.24 0.57
C LYS A 147 11.44 -12.42 0.74
N ALA A 148 12.59 -13.08 0.77
CA ALA A 148 13.89 -12.42 0.89
C ALA A 148 14.20 -11.45 -0.26
N THR A 149 13.70 -11.73 -1.47
CA THR A 149 13.95 -10.89 -2.65
C THR A 149 13.06 -9.64 -2.68
N PHE A 150 11.78 -9.77 -2.35
CA PHE A 150 10.78 -8.73 -2.59
C PHE A 150 10.38 -7.96 -1.34
N LEU A 151 10.21 -8.63 -0.19
CA LEU A 151 9.62 -8.00 1.00
C LEU A 151 10.42 -6.80 1.52
N PRO A 152 11.76 -6.86 1.70
CA PRO A 152 12.50 -5.73 2.25
C PRO A 152 12.30 -4.44 1.44
N LYS A 153 12.29 -4.57 0.10
CA LYS A 153 12.14 -3.43 -0.81
C LYS A 153 10.72 -2.88 -0.88
N MET A 154 9.72 -3.75 -0.72
CA MET A 154 8.32 -3.32 -0.67
C MET A 154 7.98 -2.68 0.68
N VAL A 155 8.51 -3.22 1.78
CA VAL A 155 8.35 -2.69 3.14
C VAL A 155 9.03 -1.33 3.29
N GLU A 156 10.25 -1.17 2.78
CA GLU A 156 10.95 0.12 2.70
C GLU A 156 10.23 1.12 1.79
N GLY A 157 9.39 0.63 0.86
CA GLY A 157 8.65 1.46 -0.08
C GLY A 157 9.41 1.82 -1.35
N VAL A 158 10.63 1.32 -1.54
CA VAL A 158 11.41 1.55 -2.77
C VAL A 158 10.81 0.83 -3.97
N TRP A 159 10.04 -0.25 -3.76
CA TRP A 159 9.21 -0.92 -4.75
C TRP A 159 7.74 -0.90 -4.32
N THR A 160 6.83 -0.77 -5.28
CA THR A 160 5.38 -0.83 -5.03
C THR A 160 4.81 -2.17 -5.50
N GLY A 161 3.56 -2.46 -5.12
CA GLY A 161 2.85 -3.68 -5.54
C GLY A 161 1.47 -3.38 -6.10
N THR A 162 0.99 -4.27 -6.99
CA THR A 162 -0.38 -4.21 -7.52
C THR A 162 -0.92 -5.59 -7.90
N MET A 163 -2.24 -5.73 -7.96
CA MET A 163 -2.95 -6.97 -8.28
C MET A 163 -3.58 -6.91 -9.67
N ASN A 164 -3.35 -7.95 -10.46
CA ASN A 164 -3.68 -8.00 -11.88
C ASN A 164 -4.64 -9.18 -12.14
N LEU A 165 -5.93 -8.94 -11.89
CA LEU A 165 -6.96 -9.99 -11.89
C LEU A 165 -7.87 -9.91 -13.12
N THR A 166 -8.57 -8.77 -13.26
CA THR A 166 -9.64 -8.53 -14.22
C THR A 166 -9.17 -8.50 -15.67
N GLU A 167 -9.99 -9.06 -16.55
CA GLU A 167 -9.83 -9.04 -18.02
C GLU A 167 -11.09 -8.43 -18.66
N PRO A 168 -11.05 -7.94 -19.91
CA PRO A 168 -12.23 -7.35 -20.57
C PRO A 168 -13.50 -8.22 -20.52
N GLN A 169 -13.33 -9.54 -20.57
CA GLN A 169 -14.40 -10.53 -20.49
C GLN A 169 -14.58 -11.17 -19.10
N ALA A 170 -13.77 -10.83 -18.10
CA ALA A 170 -13.76 -11.47 -16.78
C ALA A 170 -13.58 -10.45 -15.65
N GLY A 171 -14.69 -10.05 -15.04
CA GLY A 171 -14.77 -9.20 -13.84
C GLY A 171 -15.05 -10.03 -12.59
N SER A 172 -16.32 -10.05 -12.15
CA SER A 172 -16.76 -10.85 -11.01
C SER A 172 -16.53 -12.36 -11.20
N ASP A 173 -16.63 -12.86 -12.44
CA ASP A 173 -16.30 -14.24 -12.78
C ASP A 173 -14.82 -14.39 -13.16
N LEU A 174 -13.95 -14.51 -12.15
CA LEU A 174 -12.52 -14.76 -12.37
C LEU A 174 -12.25 -16.17 -12.92
N ALA A 175 -13.20 -17.11 -12.89
CA ALA A 175 -13.02 -18.39 -13.57
C ALA A 175 -13.00 -18.22 -15.11
N ALA A 176 -13.47 -17.09 -15.65
CA ALA A 176 -13.41 -16.81 -17.07
C ALA A 176 -12.07 -16.24 -17.57
N VAL A 177 -11.04 -16.07 -16.70
CA VAL A 177 -9.74 -15.55 -17.11
C VAL A 177 -9.07 -16.42 -18.18
N ARG A 178 -8.41 -15.77 -19.14
CA ARG A 178 -7.72 -16.39 -20.27
C ARG A 178 -6.22 -16.10 -20.29
N THR A 179 -5.73 -15.18 -19.47
CA THR A 179 -4.28 -14.98 -19.30
C THR A 179 -3.64 -16.31 -18.94
N ARG A 180 -2.60 -16.70 -19.69
CA ARG A 180 -1.91 -17.98 -19.55
C ARG A 180 -0.49 -17.81 -19.03
N ALA A 181 -0.03 -18.76 -18.23
CA ALA A 181 1.32 -18.88 -17.72
C ALA A 181 1.97 -20.12 -18.35
N VAL A 182 2.87 -19.91 -19.31
CA VAL A 182 3.56 -21.00 -20.03
C VAL A 182 4.94 -21.20 -19.39
N PRO A 183 5.35 -22.43 -19.02
CA PRO A 183 6.69 -22.67 -18.47
C PRO A 183 7.79 -22.06 -19.33
N SER A 184 8.74 -21.38 -18.69
CA SER A 184 9.88 -20.78 -19.37
C SER A 184 11.07 -21.74 -19.42
N ASP A 185 12.09 -21.32 -20.16
CA ASP A 185 13.42 -21.93 -20.22
C ASP A 185 14.21 -21.81 -18.89
N LYS A 186 13.80 -20.89 -18.00
CA LYS A 186 14.32 -20.80 -16.64
C LYS A 186 13.45 -21.62 -15.69
N SER A 187 14.09 -22.55 -14.96
CA SER A 187 13.40 -23.40 -13.98
C SER A 187 12.61 -22.57 -12.97
N GLY A 188 11.36 -22.95 -12.73
CA GLY A 188 10.45 -22.27 -11.80
C GLY A 188 9.84 -20.96 -12.31
N ALA A 189 10.21 -20.48 -13.50
CA ALA A 189 9.65 -19.26 -14.07
C ALA A 189 8.68 -19.55 -15.22
N TYR A 190 7.70 -18.65 -15.39
CA TYR A 190 6.67 -18.72 -16.42
C TYR A 190 6.71 -17.47 -17.31
N LYS A 191 6.35 -17.63 -18.58
CA LYS A 191 6.04 -16.54 -19.52
C LYS A 191 4.54 -16.31 -19.51
N LEU A 192 4.13 -15.09 -19.17
CA LEU A 192 2.72 -14.71 -19.10
C LEU A 192 2.25 -14.13 -20.45
N TYR A 193 1.07 -14.54 -20.91
CA TYR A 193 0.44 -14.00 -22.11
C TYR A 193 -1.03 -13.69 -21.83
N GLY A 194 -1.42 -12.44 -22.02
CA GLY A 194 -2.79 -11.98 -21.81
C GLY A 194 -2.87 -10.46 -21.69
N GLN A 195 -4.06 -9.97 -21.36
CA GLN A 195 -4.31 -8.56 -21.10
C GLN A 195 -5.16 -8.44 -19.85
N LYS A 196 -4.74 -7.55 -18.94
CA LYS A 196 -5.47 -7.18 -17.73
C LYS A 196 -5.99 -5.75 -17.85
N ILE A 197 -7.10 -5.44 -17.21
CA ILE A 197 -7.72 -4.11 -17.23
C ILE A 197 -8.09 -3.65 -15.81
N PHE A 198 -8.25 -2.33 -15.65
CA PHE A 198 -8.57 -1.70 -14.36
C PHE A 198 -7.53 -1.98 -13.27
N ILE A 199 -6.26 -2.01 -13.66
CA ILE A 199 -5.15 -2.24 -12.73
C ILE A 199 -4.75 -0.90 -12.12
N THR A 200 -5.30 -0.62 -10.93
CA THR A 200 -4.94 0.55 -10.13
C THR A 200 -3.44 0.54 -9.84
N TYR A 201 -2.77 1.66 -10.09
CA TYR A 201 -1.30 1.76 -10.03
C TYR A 201 -0.56 0.65 -10.79
N GLY A 202 -1.14 0.18 -11.91
CA GLY A 202 -0.50 -0.78 -12.82
C GLY A 202 0.73 -0.20 -13.52
N GLU A 203 0.89 1.12 -13.53
CA GLU A 203 2.11 1.83 -13.91
C GLU A 203 2.12 3.18 -13.17
N GLN A 204 3.31 3.66 -12.78
CA GLN A 204 3.49 4.89 -12.00
C GLN A 204 4.95 5.33 -11.97
N ASP A 205 5.21 6.58 -11.58
CA ASP A 205 6.56 7.16 -11.56
C ASP A 205 7.12 7.44 -10.15
N TYR A 206 6.49 6.95 -9.08
CA TYR A 206 7.01 7.02 -7.71
C TYR A 206 8.29 6.18 -7.53
N THR A 207 8.29 4.96 -8.04
CA THR A 207 9.35 3.97 -7.83
C THR A 207 9.92 3.44 -9.14
N ASP A 208 11.13 2.87 -9.07
CA ASP A 208 11.80 2.29 -10.24
C ASP A 208 11.29 0.87 -10.59
N ASN A 209 10.53 0.23 -9.71
CA ASN A 209 9.97 -1.11 -9.95
C ASN A 209 8.60 -1.28 -9.29
N ILE A 210 7.76 -2.08 -9.95
CA ILE A 210 6.40 -2.42 -9.53
C ILE A 210 6.27 -3.94 -9.56
N ILE A 211 5.88 -4.53 -8.44
CA ILE A 211 5.68 -5.97 -8.31
C ILE A 211 4.23 -6.31 -8.65
N HIS A 212 4.02 -6.87 -9.85
CA HIS A 212 2.71 -7.28 -10.32
C HIS A 212 2.38 -8.71 -9.86
N LEU A 213 1.34 -8.86 -9.03
CA LEU A 213 0.73 -10.15 -8.76
C LEU A 213 -0.32 -10.44 -9.85
N VAL A 214 -0.02 -11.36 -10.76
CA VAL A 214 -0.85 -11.62 -11.95
C VAL A 214 -1.55 -12.99 -11.86
N LEU A 215 -2.87 -12.98 -11.95
CA LEU A 215 -3.66 -14.21 -12.03
C LEU A 215 -3.64 -14.76 -13.46
N ALA A 216 -3.18 -16.01 -13.61
CA ALA A 216 -3.05 -16.68 -14.90
C ALA A 216 -3.33 -18.19 -14.79
N ARG A 217 -3.63 -18.82 -15.93
CA ARG A 217 -3.84 -20.28 -16.06
C ARG A 217 -2.58 -20.97 -16.59
N THR A 218 -2.13 -22.02 -15.92
CA THR A 218 -1.07 -22.92 -16.39
C THR A 218 -1.57 -23.88 -17.46
#